data_AF-A0A317JFL8-F1
#
_entry.id   AF-A0A317JFL8-F1
#
_cell.length_a   1.000
_cell.length_b   1.000
_cell.length_c   1.000
_cell.angle_alpha   90.00
_cell.angle_beta   90.00
_cell.angle_gamma   90.00
#
_symmetry.space_group_name_H-M   'P 1'
#
loop_
_entity.id
_entity.type
_entity.pdbx_description
1 polymer ?
#
loop_
_entity_poly.entity_id
_entity_poly.type
_entity_poly.pdbx_seq_one_letter_code
_entity_poly.pdbx_strand_id
1 'polypeptide(L)' 'MEITDTAFEKYVRYGMSLLKDLSWYFQEAEPQAKKKLLGSIFSAKLVFQDGNYRTTTLNPALALILQKTNR' A
#
# COMPACT_ATOMS: atom_id res chain seq x y z
N MET A 1 5.99 25.64 20.43
CA MET A 1 7.02 24.59 20.19
C MET A 1 6.53 23.82 18.97
N GLU A 2 7.10 24.04 17.79
CA GLU A 2 6.75 23.22 16.62
C GLU A 2 7.34 21.83 16.83
N ILE A 3 6.48 20.85 17.08
CA ILE A 3 6.90 19.44 17.08
C ILE A 3 7.16 19.11 15.62
N THR A 4 8.43 19.12 15.23
CA THR A 4 8.82 18.75 13.86
C THR A 4 8.72 17.24 13.77
N ASP A 5 7.77 16.75 12.97
CA ASP A 5 7.68 15.32 12.68
C ASP A 5 9.04 14.79 12.22
N THR A 6 9.48 13.71 12.86
CA THR A 6 10.58 12.89 12.38
C THR A 6 10.27 12.37 10.98
N ALA A 7 11.30 12.03 10.21
CA ALA A 7 11.11 11.41 8.90
C ALA A 7 10.19 10.18 8.98
N PHE A 8 10.33 9.39 10.06
CA PHE A 8 9.48 8.25 10.34
C PHE A 8 8.01 8.62 10.51
N GLU A 9 7.69 9.63 11.33
CA GLU A 9 6.31 10.07 11.55
C GLU A 9 5.65 10.60 10.27
N LYS A 10 6.42 11.28 9.41
CA LYS A 10 5.94 11.69 8.08
C LYS A 10 5.57 10.50 7.21
N TYR A 11 6.41 9.47 7.18
CA TYR A 11 6.12 8.24 6.42
C TYR A 11 4.91 7.49 6.97
N VAL A 12 4.78 7.38 8.29
CA VAL A 12 3.62 6.73 8.92
C VAL A 12 2.33 7.49 8.60
N ARG A 13 2.33 8.82 8.74
CA ARG A 13 1.16 9.67 8.46
C ARG A 13 0.72 9.53 7.00
N TYR A 14 1.66 9.62 6.07
CA TYR A 14 1.40 9.44 4.65
C TYR A 14 0.89 8.03 4.35
N GLY A 15 1.58 6.99 4.84
CA GLY A 15 1.20 5.60 4.63
C GLY A 15 -0.19 5.28 5.15
N MET A 16 -0.57 5.78 6.33
CA MET A 16 -1.90 5.57 6.88
C MET A 16 -2.99 6.30 6.08
N SER A 17 -2.72 7.53 5.60
CA SER A 17 -3.65 8.23 4.70
C SER A 17 -3.82 7.48 3.37
N LEU A 18 -2.73 6.96 2.82
CA LEU A 18 -2.75 6.17 1.59
C LEU A 18 -3.56 4.88 1.76
N LEU A 19 -3.39 4.16 2.87
CA LEU A 19 -4.12 2.93 3.12
C LEU A 19 -5.62 3.17 3.36
N LYS A 20 -5.98 4.30 4.00
CA LYS A 20 -7.37 4.69 4.23
C LYS A 20 -8.14 4.86 2.93
N ASP A 21 -7.56 5.56 1.96
CA ASP A 21 -8.21 5.94 0.70
C ASP A 21 -7.54 5.26 -0.52
N LEU A 22 -7.06 4.03 -0.32
CA LEU A 22 -6.21 3.31 -1.29
C LEU A 22 -6.81 3.22 -2.69
N SER A 23 -8.13 3.05 -2.78
CA SER A 23 -8.85 2.99 -4.06
C SER A 23 -8.68 4.28 -4.87
N TRP A 24 -8.85 5.44 -4.22
CA TRP A 24 -8.73 6.74 -4.87
C TRP A 24 -7.29 6.97 -5.33
N TYR A 25 -6.30 6.73 -4.46
CA TYR A 25 -4.88 6.86 -4.80
C TYR A 25 -4.48 5.95 -5.97
N PHE A 26 -5.02 4.73 -6.05
CA PHE A 26 -4.73 3.82 -7.15
C PHE A 26 -5.40 4.23 -8.48
N GLN A 27 -6.60 4.80 -8.42
CA GLN A 27 -7.31 5.26 -9.62
C GLN A 27 -6.60 6.46 -10.26
N GLU A 28 -6.21 7.44 -9.45
CA GLU A 28 -5.58 8.71 -9.89
C GLU A 28 -4.08 8.58 -10.16
N ALA A 29 -3.43 7.51 -9.71
CA ALA A 29 -1.99 7.34 -9.89
C ALA A 29 -1.57 7.18 -11.36
N GLU A 30 -0.43 7.76 -11.72
CA GLU A 30 0.23 7.46 -12.99
C GLU A 30 0.61 5.96 -13.10
N PRO A 31 0.73 5.37 -14.30
CA PRO A 31 1.01 3.94 -14.48
C PRO A 31 2.22 3.41 -13.69
N GLN A 32 3.28 4.22 -13.55
CA GLN A 32 4.45 3.88 -12.73
C GLN A 32 4.11 3.81 -11.24
N ALA A 33 3.34 4.78 -10.73
CA ALA A 33 2.91 4.79 -9.34
C ALA A 33 1.95 3.63 -9.04
N LYS A 34 1.04 3.28 -9.95
CA LYS A 34 0.19 2.08 -9.83
C LYS A 34 1.02 0.80 -9.68
N LYS A 35 2.06 0.63 -10.49
CA LYS A 35 2.97 -0.53 -10.38
C LYS A 35 3.68 -0.58 -9.03
N LYS A 36 4.17 0.56 -8.53
CA LYS A 36 4.80 0.66 -7.21
C LYS A 36 3.81 0.30 -6.08
N LEU A 37 2.59 0.83 -6.14
CA LEU A 37 1.53 0.49 -5.18
C LEU A 37 1.25 -1.01 -5.14
N LEU A 38 1.05 -1.64 -6.30
CA LEU A 38 0.83 -3.08 -6.39
C LEU A 38 2.01 -3.88 -5.83
N GLY A 39 3.25 -3.48 -6.12
CA GLY A 39 4.45 -4.14 -5.58
C GLY A 39 4.65 -3.94 -4.07
N SER A 40 4.14 -2.84 -3.51
CA SER A 40 4.12 -2.64 -2.05
C SER A 40 3.06 -3.49 -1.37
N ILE A 41 1.91 -3.70 -2.03
CA ILE A 41 0.78 -4.46 -1.51
C ILE A 41 1.02 -5.97 -1.57
N PHE A 42 1.52 -6.46 -2.70
CA PHE A 42 1.69 -7.88 -2.96
C PHE A 42 3.17 -8.25 -2.96
N SER A 43 3.53 -9.29 -2.20
CA SER A 43 4.94 -9.65 -1.96
C SER A 43 5.64 -10.28 -3.17
N ALA A 44 4.91 -10.65 -4.21
CA ALA A 44 5.48 -11.27 -5.40
C ALA A 44 4.86 -10.70 -6.68
N LYS A 45 5.50 -11.05 -7.80
CA LYS A 45 5.20 -10.50 -9.12
C LYS A 45 3.77 -10.85 -9.51
N LEU A 46 3.12 -9.91 -10.18
CA LEU A 46 1.83 -10.16 -10.83
C LEU A 46 2.01 -11.28 -11.86
N VAL A 47 1.26 -12.37 -11.71
CA VAL A 47 1.28 -13.49 -12.65
C VAL A 47 0.04 -13.40 -13.52
N PHE A 48 0.25 -13.33 -14.84
CA PHE A 48 -0.83 -13.48 -15.81
C PHE A 48 -0.88 -14.95 -16.25
N GLN A 49 -1.98 -15.62 -15.93
CA GLN A 49 -2.18 -17.03 -16.24
C GLN A 49 -3.66 -17.28 -16.57
N ASP A 50 -3.93 -18.00 -17.65
CA ASP A 50 -5.28 -18.39 -18.07
C ASP A 50 -6.25 -17.19 -18.22
N GLY A 51 -5.77 -16.09 -18.78
CA GLY A 51 -6.57 -14.86 -18.95
C GLY A 51 -6.81 -14.06 -17.68
N ASN A 52 -6.27 -14.52 -16.54
CA ASN A 52 -6.50 -13.92 -15.23
C ASN A 52 -5.20 -13.36 -14.64
N TYR A 53 -5.34 -12.27 -13.90
CA TYR A 53 -4.27 -11.69 -13.11
C TYR A 53 -4.34 -12.28 -11.70
N ARG A 54 -3.38 -13.12 -11.33
CA ARG A 54 -3.23 -13.62 -9.96
C ARG A 54 -2.23 -12.73 -9.25
N THR A 55 -2.69 -12.05 -8.21
CA THR A 55 -1.79 -11.45 -7.24
C THR A 55 -1.37 -12.52 -6.24
N THR A 56 -0.16 -12.38 -5.71
CA THR A 56 0.34 -13.26 -4.66
C THR A 56 -0.24 -12.89 -3.31
N THR A 57 0.25 -13.52 -2.24
CA THR A 57 -0.07 -13.14 -0.86
C THR A 57 0.19 -11.65 -0.58
N LEU A 58 -0.62 -11.08 0.32
CA LEU A 58 -0.41 -9.74 0.86
C LEU A 58 0.98 -9.66 1.51
N ASN A 59 1.65 -8.52 1.38
CA ASN A 59 2.86 -8.24 2.13
C ASN A 59 2.59 -8.43 3.64
N PRO A 60 3.36 -9.27 4.36
CA PRO A 60 3.15 -9.52 5.79
C PRO A 60 3.12 -8.25 6.64
N ALA A 61 3.88 -7.22 6.29
CA ALA A 61 3.86 -5.95 6.99
C ALA A 61 2.49 -5.25 6.89
N LEU A 62 1.86 -5.29 5.70
CA LEU A 62 0.51 -4.78 5.53
C LEU A 62 -0.54 -5.63 6.24
N ALA A 63 -0.35 -6.95 6.26
CA ALA A 63 -1.23 -7.84 7.03
C ALA A 63 -1.25 -7.44 8.51
N LEU A 64 -0.09 -7.16 9.11
CA LEU A 64 0.03 -6.70 10.50
C LEU A 64 -0.62 -5.34 10.75
N ILE A 65 -0.49 -4.40 9.81
CA ILE A 65 -1.12 -3.08 9.91
C ILE A 65 -2.64 -3.21 9.90
N LEU A 66 -3.20 -3.99 8.97
CA LEU A 66 -4.64 -4.17 8.82
C LEU A 66 -5.28 -4.95 9.97
N GLN A 67 -4.57 -5.90 10.58
CA GLN A 67 -5.04 -6.63 11.76
C GLN A 67 -5.35 -5.70 12.94
N LYS A 68 -4.65 -4.56 13.05
CA LYS A 68 -4.84 -3.60 14.14
C LYS A 68 -6.04 -2.67 13.95
N THR A 69 -6.63 -2.60 12.76
CA THR A 69 -7.70 -1.65 12.42
C THR A 69 -9.10 -2.17 12.73
N ASN A 70 -9.28 -3.46 13.03
CA ASN A 70 -10.57 -4.07 13.45
C ASN A 70 -10.81 -4.00 14.97
N ARG A 71 -10.66 -2.81 15.58
CA ARG A 71 -10.98 -2.58 17.00
C ARG A 71 -12.06 -1.55 17.20
#